data_AF-A0A0M0WFB1-F1
#
_entry.id   AF-A0A0M0WFB1-F1
#
_cell.length_a   1.000
_cell.length_b   1.000
_cell.length_c   1.000
_cell.angle_alpha   90.00
_cell.angle_beta   90.00
_cell.angle_gamma   90.00
#
_symmetry.space_group_name_H-M   'P 1'
#
loop_
_entity.id
_entity.type
_entity.pdbx_description
1 polymer ?
#
loop_
_entity_poly.entity_id
_entity_poly.type
_entity_poly.pdbx_seq_one_letter_code
_entity_poly.pdbx_strand_id
1 'polypeptide(L)'
;MENQEKNKISVEIYGHTYKMVGSESIGHMRLVASIVDDRMREMNVHNPSLDSTKLAVLTAVNTVHDYLLLKGQIEQLEEELKKLKG
;
A
#
# COMPACT_ATOMS: atom_id res chain seq x y z
N MET A 1 -1.65 12.86 -26.67
CA MET A 1 -2.12 11.91 -25.64
C MET A 1 -0.92 11.11 -25.22
N GLU A 2 -0.28 11.46 -24.10
CA GLU A 2 0.87 10.69 -23.60
C GLU A 2 0.36 9.33 -23.11
N ASN A 3 0.66 8.29 -23.88
CA ASN A 3 0.48 6.92 -23.46
C ASN A 3 1.65 6.64 -22.50
N GLN A 4 1.55 7.06 -21.23
CA GLN A 4 2.53 6.69 -20.22
C GLN A 4 2.68 5.16 -20.25
N GLU A 5 3.87 4.67 -20.60
CA GLU A 5 4.14 3.25 -20.66
C GLU A 5 3.88 2.65 -19.27
N LYS A 6 2.79 1.89 -19.16
CA LYS A 6 2.45 1.21 -17.91
C LYS A 6 3.26 -0.07 -17.82
N ASN A 7 4.04 -0.19 -16.76
CA ASN A 7 4.72 -1.41 -16.39
C ASN A 7 3.68 -2.46 -15.99
N LYS A 8 3.89 -3.70 -16.45
CA LYS A 8 3.06 -4.85 -16.12
C LYS A 8 3.94 -5.91 -15.47
N ILE A 9 3.59 -6.32 -14.26
CA ILE A 9 4.35 -7.33 -13.52
C ILE A 9 3.41 -8.38 -12.95
N SER A 10 3.92 -9.60 -12.77
CA SER A 10 3.25 -10.63 -11.99
C SER A 10 3.90 -10.70 -10.62
N VAL A 11 3.11 -10.61 -9.56
CA VAL A 11 3.53 -10.67 -8.16
C VAL A 11 2.76 -11.75 -7.44
N GLU A 12 3.30 -12.25 -6.35
CA GLU A 12 2.64 -13.19 -5.45
C GLU A 12 2.29 -12.45 -4.16
N ILE A 13 1.02 -12.52 -3.75
CA ILE A 13 0.52 -11.94 -2.51
C ILE A 13 -0.33 -13.02 -1.84
N TYR A 14 0.05 -13.39 -0.63
CA TYR A 14 -0.60 -14.38 0.21
C TYR A 14 -0.82 -15.74 -0.49
N GLY A 15 0.18 -16.19 -1.26
CA GLY A 15 0.12 -17.44 -2.02
C GLY A 15 -0.70 -17.37 -3.31
N HIS A 16 -1.21 -16.19 -3.69
CA HIS A 16 -1.96 -15.96 -4.92
C HIS A 16 -1.17 -15.08 -5.87
N THR A 17 -1.10 -15.47 -7.16
CA THR A 17 -0.43 -14.68 -8.19
C THR A 17 -1.38 -13.64 -8.80
N TYR A 18 -0.97 -12.37 -8.78
CA TYR A 18 -1.70 -11.25 -9.35
C TYR A 18 -0.89 -10.56 -10.45
N LYS A 19 -1.59 -10.07 -11.48
CA LYS A 19 -1.00 -9.21 -12.52
C LYS A 19 -1.24 -7.74 -12.15
N MET A 20 -0.20 -7.03 -11.74
CA MET A 20 -0.25 -5.61 -11.42
C MET A 20 0.17 -4.76 -12.62
N VAL A 21 -0.51 -3.63 -12.81
CA VAL A 21 -0.22 -2.64 -13.85
C VAL A 21 -0.07 -1.28 -13.20
N GLY A 22 1.04 -0.58 -13.45
CA GLY A 22 1.33 0.72 -12.83
C GLY A 22 2.27 1.57 -13.68
N SER A 23 2.25 2.88 -13.46
CA SER A 23 3.22 3.83 -14.04
C SER A 23 4.57 3.81 -13.30
N GLU A 24 4.59 3.27 -12.08
CA GLU A 24 5.77 3.19 -11.23
C GLU A 24 6.79 2.16 -11.73
N SER A 25 8.02 2.26 -11.22
CA SER A 25 9.08 1.30 -11.53
C SER A 25 8.71 -0.12 -11.08
N ILE A 26 9.20 -1.13 -11.81
CA ILE A 26 9.00 -2.56 -11.47
C ILE A 26 9.45 -2.86 -10.04
N GLY A 27 10.56 -2.26 -9.59
CA GLY A 27 11.08 -2.43 -8.24
C GLY A 27 10.11 -1.89 -7.17
N HIS A 28 9.58 -0.68 -7.38
CA HIS A 28 8.58 -0.10 -6.49
C HIS A 28 7.31 -0.96 -6.42
N MET A 29 6.80 -1.40 -7.58
CA MET A 29 5.61 -2.25 -7.62
C MET A 29 5.81 -3.60 -6.91
N ARG A 30 6.99 -4.22 -7.03
CA ARG A 30 7.34 -5.44 -6.28
C ARG A 30 7.42 -5.18 -4.78
N LEU A 31 8.02 -4.06 -4.38
CA LEU A 31 8.09 -3.67 -2.97
C LEU A 31 6.70 -3.48 -2.37
N VAL A 32 5.80 -2.79 -3.08
CA VAL A 32 4.40 -2.64 -2.64
C VAL A 32 3.74 -4.01 -2.44
N ALA A 33 3.90 -4.94 -3.38
CA ALA A 33 3.35 -6.29 -3.24
C ALA A 33 3.93 -7.05 -2.03
N SER A 34 5.24 -6.95 -1.80
CA SER A 34 5.90 -7.55 -0.63
C SER A 34 5.35 -7.00 0.68
N ILE A 35 5.19 -5.68 0.78
CA ILE A 35 4.65 -5.03 1.99
C ILE A 35 3.22 -5.51 2.27
N VAL A 36 2.39 -5.64 1.22
CA VAL A 36 1.02 -6.16 1.38
C VAL A 36 1.04 -7.62 1.86
N ASP A 37 1.91 -8.47 1.29
CA ASP A 37 2.05 -9.87 1.71
C ASP A 37 2.44 -9.98 3.19
N ASP A 38 3.46 -9.23 3.61
CA ASP A 38 3.93 -9.20 5.00
C ASP A 38 2.82 -8.75 5.95
N ARG A 39 2.08 -7.70 5.58
CA ARG A 39 1.00 -7.16 6.42
C ARG A 39 -0.19 -8.12 6.51
N MET A 40 -0.53 -8.83 5.43
CA MET A 40 -1.52 -9.89 5.49
C MET A 40 -1.08 -11.04 6.42
N ARG A 41 0.18 -11.47 6.34
CA ARG A 41 0.73 -12.52 7.22
C ARG A 41 0.73 -12.10 8.69
N GLU A 42 1.13 -10.87 8.98
CA GLU A 42 1.10 -10.29 10.33
C GLU A 42 -0.33 -10.28 10.90
N MET A 43 -1.30 -9.83 10.10
CA MET A 43 -2.71 -9.80 10.50
C MET A 43 -3.27 -11.21 10.73
N ASN A 44 -2.81 -12.21 9.98
CA ASN A 44 -3.22 -13.61 10.14
C ASN A 44 -2.71 -14.23 11.45
N VAL A 45 -1.49 -13.89 11.87
CA VAL A 45 -0.93 -14.33 13.17
C VAL A 45 -1.83 -13.87 14.33
N HIS A 46 -2.35 -12.65 14.25
CA HIS A 46 -3.22 -12.09 15.28
C HIS A 46 -4.68 -12.54 15.15
N ASN A 47 -5.11 -12.99 13.97
CA ASN A 47 -6.51 -13.35 13.68
C ASN A 47 -6.61 -14.63 12.82
N PRO A 48 -6.19 -15.80 13.35
CA PRO A 48 -6.02 -17.03 12.56
C PRO A 48 -7.33 -17.66 12.07
N SER A 49 -8.49 -17.20 12.56
CA SER A 49 -9.82 -17.69 12.15
C SER A 49 -10.45 -16.91 10.98
N LEU A 50 -9.78 -15.88 10.48
CA LEU A 50 -10.29 -15.08 9.36
C LEU A 50 -10.00 -15.76 8.03
N ASP A 51 -11.02 -15.82 7.17
CA ASP A 51 -10.83 -16.18 5.78
C ASP A 51 -9.91 -15.16 5.07
N SER A 52 -9.13 -15.64 4.10
CA SER A 52 -8.19 -14.85 3.29
C SER A 52 -8.80 -13.58 2.69
N THR A 53 -10.07 -13.63 2.31
CA THR A 53 -10.81 -12.47 1.77
C THR A 53 -11.02 -11.40 2.83
N LYS A 54 -11.45 -11.80 4.04
CA LYS A 54 -11.68 -10.87 5.16
C LYS A 54 -10.36 -10.26 5.65
N LEU A 55 -9.30 -11.07 5.66
CA LEU A 55 -7.95 -10.65 5.98
C LEU A 55 -7.45 -9.59 4.98
N ALA A 56 -7.67 -9.81 3.67
CA ALA A 56 -7.30 -8.84 2.64
C ALA A 56 -8.05 -7.51 2.80
N VAL A 57 -9.36 -7.55 3.06
CA VAL A 57 -10.16 -6.35 3.32
C VAL A 57 -9.68 -5.61 4.57
N LEU A 58 -9.41 -6.33 5.67
CA LEU A 58 -8.90 -5.74 6.90
C LEU A 58 -7.53 -5.09 6.70
N THR A 59 -6.66 -5.74 5.94
CA THR A 59 -5.34 -5.21 5.57
C THR A 59 -5.48 -3.93 4.74
N ALA A 60 -6.40 -3.90 3.78
CA ALA A 60 -6.68 -2.71 2.99
C ALA A 60 -7.22 -1.55 3.86
N VAL A 61 -8.16 -1.83 4.75
CA VAL A 61 -8.72 -0.82 5.69
C VAL A 61 -7.63 -0.25 6.58
N ASN A 62 -6.80 -1.11 7.19
CA ASN A 62 -5.69 -0.66 8.04
C ASN A 62 -4.67 0.18 7.26
N THR A 63 -4.30 -0.24 6.05
CA THR A 63 -3.34 0.50 5.22
C THR A 63 -3.87 1.88 4.81
N VAL A 64 -5.17 1.98 4.47
CA VAL A 64 -5.80 3.27 4.15
C VAL A 64 -5.89 4.17 5.37
N HIS A 65 -6.17 3.61 6.56
CA HIS A 65 -6.15 4.38 7.80
C HIS A 65 -4.78 4.99 8.07
N ASP A 66 -3.70 4.19 7.98
CA ASP A 66 -2.33 4.67 8.15
C ASP A 66 -1.97 5.76 7.13
N TYR A 67 -2.38 5.59 5.87
CA TYR A 67 -2.19 6.58 4.83
C TYR A 67 -2.89 7.92 5.16
N LEU A 68 -4.12 7.88 5.67
CA LEU A 68 -4.84 9.09 6.05
C LEU A 68 -4.19 9.82 7.23
N LEU A 69 -3.71 9.08 8.23
CA LEU A 69 -2.96 9.65 9.34
C LEU A 69 -1.66 10.31 8.86
N LEU A 70 -0.89 9.62 8.01
CA LEU A 70 0.35 10.14 7.45
C LEU A 70 0.10 11.39 6.59
N LYS A 71 -0.94 11.39 5.77
CA LYS A 71 -1.33 12.55 4.97
C LYS A 71 -1.67 13.76 5.85
N GLY A 72 -2.42 13.55 6.94
CA GLY A 72 -2.72 14.60 7.90
C GLY A 72 -1.47 15.18 8.57
N GLN A 73 -0.50 14.32 8.93
CA GLN A 73 0.79 14.77 9.48
C GLN A 73 1.58 15.60 8.47
N ILE A 74 1.60 15.20 7.19
CA ILE A 74 2.26 15.96 6.13
C ILE A 74 1.62 17.35 5.98
N GLU A 75 0.29 17.43 5.94
CA GLU A 75 -0.44 18.69 5.84
C GLU A 75 -0.13 19.62 7.03
N GLN A 76 -0.09 19.09 8.25
CA GLN A 76 0.30 19.86 9.44
C GLN A 76 1.73 20.38 9.35
N LEU A 77 2.68 19.53 8.93
CA LEU A 77 4.09 19.93 8.77
C LEU A 77 4.27 20.98 7.68
N GLU A 78 3.52 20.88 6.57
CA GLU A 78 3.54 21.89 5.51
C GLU A 78 3.00 23.25 5.99
N GLU A 79 1.95 23.25 6.81
CA GLU A 79 1.44 24.48 7.44
C GLU A 79 2.46 25.11 8.40
N GLU A 80 3.12 24.32 9.23
CA GLU A 80 4.17 24.80 10.14
C GLU A 80 5.36 25.38 9.37
N LEU A 81 5.83 24.69 8.32
CA LEU A 81 6.89 25.20 7.45
C LEU A 81 6.51 26.52 6.77
N LYS A 82 5.24 26.68 6.38
CA LYS A 82 4.73 27.93 5.80
C LYS A 82 4.72 29.07 6.84
N LYS A 83 4.38 28.78 8.09
CA LYS A 83 4.41 29.75 9.20
C LYS A 83 5.83 30.17 9.61
N LEU A 84 6.82 29.29 9.46
CA LEU A 84 8.23 29.57 9.77
C LEU A 84 8.97 30.29 8.63
N LYS A 85 8.51 30.14 7.38
CA LYS A 85 9.11 30.79 6.20
C LYS A 85 8.46 32.14 5.84
N GLY A 86 7.36 32.51 6.48
CA GLY A 86 6.71 33.82 6.38
C GLY A 86 7.01 34.67 7.60
#